data_AF-A0A7C7P865-F1
#
_entry.id   AF-A0A7C7P865-F1
#
_cell.length_a   1.000
_cell.length_b   1.000
_cell.length_c   1.000
_cell.angle_alpha   90.00
_cell.angle_beta   90.00
_cell.angle_gamma   90.00
#
_symmetry.space_group_name_H-M   'P 1'
#
loop_
_entity.id
_entity.type
_entity.pdbx_description
1 polymer ?
#
loop_
_entity_poly.entity_id
_entity_poly.type
_entity_poly.pdbx_seq_one_letter_code
_entity_poly.pdbx_strand_id
1 'polypeptide(L)'
;MTKHIAMWSGPRNISTAMMRSFENRSDTFVSDEPFYGFYLKNTDIDHPGRKAILKSMECEWDKVVENITVPAPNGETVWYQKHMTQHNLPGVDLSWTRHVTNCFLIRDPKEVILSYSKKYDVTHSNLLGYPQQVELYRLLTDGDYVEPAIVDAKDILMNPKDILSKLCSA
;
A
#
# COMPACT_ATOMS: atom_id res chain seq x y z
N MET A 1 -4.93 12.78 -17.85
CA MET A 1 -5.27 11.45 -17.27
C MET A 1 -4.41 11.31 -16.02
N THR A 2 -5.01 11.00 -14.86
CA THR A 2 -4.27 10.84 -13.59
C THR A 2 -3.44 9.55 -13.63
N LYS A 3 -2.19 9.59 -13.18
CA LYS A 3 -1.35 8.40 -12.94
C LYS A 3 -1.60 7.89 -11.52
N HIS A 4 -2.33 6.79 -11.39
CA HIS A 4 -2.57 6.12 -10.12
C HIS A 4 -1.39 5.23 -9.76
N ILE A 5 -0.79 5.46 -8.60
CA ILE A 5 0.33 4.68 -8.07
C ILE A 5 -0.18 3.91 -6.86
N ALA A 6 -0.24 2.59 -6.96
CA ALA A 6 -0.49 1.71 -5.81
C ALA A 6 0.85 1.27 -5.22
N MET A 7 1.27 1.92 -4.13
CA MET A 7 2.47 1.54 -3.40
C MET A 7 2.15 0.50 -2.34
N TRP A 8 2.46 -0.76 -2.63
CA TRP A 8 2.24 -1.92 -1.79
C TRP A 8 3.39 -2.14 -0.82
N SER A 9 3.07 -2.33 0.46
CA SER A 9 4.06 -2.61 1.50
C SER A 9 3.45 -3.47 2.60
N GLY A 10 4.29 -4.08 3.45
CA GLY A 10 3.86 -4.54 4.77
C GLY A 10 4.02 -3.43 5.83
N PRO A 11 3.60 -3.66 7.08
CA PRO A 11 3.88 -2.73 8.17
C PRO A 11 5.40 -2.56 8.36
N ARG A 12 5.82 -1.40 8.88
CA ARG A 12 7.23 -1.09 9.23
C ARG A 12 8.21 -0.95 8.03
N ASN A 13 7.69 -0.70 6.83
CA ASN A 13 8.44 -0.48 5.59
C ASN A 13 8.60 1.01 5.19
N ILE A 14 8.62 1.96 6.12
CA ILE A 14 8.67 3.42 5.85
C ILE A 14 7.57 3.97 4.91
N SER A 15 6.50 3.22 4.67
CA SER A 15 5.43 3.59 3.72
C SER A 15 4.72 4.90 4.07
N THR A 16 4.60 5.25 5.35
CA THR A 16 4.13 6.57 5.78
C THR A 16 5.09 7.69 5.37
N ALA A 17 6.42 7.50 5.49
CA ALA A 17 7.39 8.50 5.07
C ALA A 17 7.34 8.72 3.55
N MET A 18 7.16 7.64 2.78
CA MET A 18 6.93 7.71 1.34
C MET A 18 5.66 8.49 1.00
N MET A 19 4.54 8.16 1.65
CA MET A 19 3.28 8.91 1.47
C MET A 19 3.47 10.41 1.75
N ARG A 20 4.14 10.77 2.85
CA ARG A 20 4.45 12.18 3.18
C ARG A 20 5.35 12.84 2.13
N SER A 21 6.29 12.10 1.53
CA SER A 21 7.12 12.64 0.45
C SER A 21 6.29 13.01 -0.79
N PHE A 22 5.29 12.19 -1.13
CA PHE A 22 4.40 12.45 -2.27
C PHE A 22 3.36 13.54 -1.94
N GLU A 23 2.84 13.58 -0.72
CA GLU A 23 1.90 14.60 -0.24
C GLU A 23 2.48 16.03 -0.31
N ASN A 24 3.80 16.18 -0.25
CA ASN A 24 4.47 17.48 -0.40
C ASN A 24 4.60 17.95 -1.86
N ARG A 25 4.08 17.20 -2.83
CA ARG A 25 4.07 17.62 -4.24
C ARG A 25 2.73 18.26 -4.59
N SER A 26 2.78 19.40 -5.28
CA SER A 26 1.57 20.13 -5.70
C SER A 26 0.73 19.41 -6.76
N ASP A 27 1.30 18.40 -7.42
CA ASP A 27 0.67 17.65 -8.50
C ASP A 27 0.09 16.30 -8.04
N THR A 28 0.10 16.03 -6.72
CA THR A 28 -0.18 14.71 -6.16
C THR A 28 -1.28 14.73 -5.11
N PHE A 29 -2.30 13.88 -5.31
CA PHE A 29 -3.25 13.49 -4.27
C PHE A 29 -2.78 12.21 -3.58
N VAL A 30 -3.01 12.10 -2.26
CA VAL A 30 -2.60 10.91 -1.48
C VAL A 30 -3.78 10.23 -0.80
N SER A 31 -3.74 8.90 -0.73
CA SER A 31 -4.65 8.11 0.11
C SER A 31 -3.87 7.23 1.07
N ASP A 32 -4.22 7.31 2.34
CA ASP A 32 -3.61 6.52 3.42
C ASP A 32 -4.43 5.26 3.67
N GLU A 33 -3.89 4.10 3.27
CA GLU A 33 -4.42 2.76 3.56
C GLU A 33 -5.93 2.61 3.28
N PRO A 34 -6.39 2.79 2.02
CA PRO A 34 -7.82 2.88 1.70
C PRO A 34 -8.62 1.62 2.10
N PHE A 35 -7.99 0.44 2.11
CA PHE A 35 -8.62 -0.81 2.53
C PHE A 35 -8.60 -1.07 4.05
N TYR A 36 -8.11 -0.13 4.87
CA TYR A 36 -7.98 -0.35 6.31
C TYR A 36 -9.33 -0.52 7.01
N GLY A 37 -10.36 0.23 6.58
CA GLY A 37 -11.74 0.06 7.08
C GLY A 37 -12.27 -1.36 6.83
N PHE A 38 -12.15 -1.85 5.59
CA PHE A 38 -12.50 -3.22 5.21
C PHE A 38 -11.71 -4.26 6.03
N TYR A 39 -10.39 -4.08 6.16
CA TYR A 39 -9.53 -4.98 6.92
C TYR A 39 -9.94 -5.06 8.39
N LEU A 40 -10.19 -3.92 9.04
CA LEU A 40 -10.66 -3.93 10.42
C LEU A 40 -12.03 -4.60 10.52
N LYS A 41 -12.99 -4.27 9.66
CA LYS A 41 -14.35 -4.85 9.71
C LYS A 41 -14.33 -6.37 9.66
N ASN A 42 -13.43 -6.95 8.86
CA ASN A 42 -13.35 -8.38 8.59
C ASN A 42 -12.27 -9.12 9.41
N THR A 43 -11.65 -8.46 10.39
CA THR A 43 -10.71 -9.10 11.32
C THR A 43 -11.05 -8.77 12.78
N ASP A 44 -10.70 -9.68 13.68
CA ASP A 44 -10.87 -9.51 15.13
C ASP A 44 -9.73 -8.71 15.78
N ILE A 45 -8.98 -7.95 14.99
CA ILE A 45 -7.87 -7.14 15.51
C ILE A 45 -8.45 -6.03 16.39
N ASP A 46 -8.05 -6.06 17.65
CA ASP A 46 -8.32 -4.99 18.59
C ASP A 46 -7.37 -3.82 18.30
N HIS A 47 -7.94 -2.76 17.73
CA HIS A 47 -7.20 -1.56 17.37
C HIS A 47 -7.77 -0.35 18.11
N PRO A 48 -6.92 0.48 18.75
CA PRO A 48 -7.35 1.75 19.31
C PRO A 48 -8.11 2.60 18.28
N GLY A 49 -9.31 3.05 18.63
CA GLY A 49 -10.13 3.86 17.71
C GLY A 49 -10.84 3.06 16.59
N ARG A 50 -10.87 1.73 16.65
CA ARG A 50 -11.58 0.86 15.69
C ARG A 50 -12.98 1.37 15.33
N LYS A 51 -13.81 1.70 16.32
CA LYS A 51 -15.18 2.22 16.09
C LYS A 51 -15.20 3.53 15.28
N ALA A 52 -14.24 4.41 15.52
CA ALA A 52 -14.14 5.67 14.78
C ALA A 52 -13.73 5.41 13.32
N ILE A 53 -12.74 4.53 13.12
CA ILE A 53 -12.25 4.15 11.78
C ILE A 53 -13.36 3.49 10.94
N LEU A 54 -14.08 2.53 11.53
CA LEU A 54 -15.21 1.86 10.87
C LEU A 54 -16.36 2.81 10.51
N LYS A 55 -16.48 3.94 11.22
CA LYS A 55 -17.47 4.97 10.92
C LYS A 55 -16.98 5.94 9.83
N SER A 56 -15.68 6.21 9.75
CA SER A 56 -15.12 7.23 8.86
C SER A 56 -14.64 6.68 7.51
N MET A 57 -14.35 5.39 7.42
CA MET A 57 -13.81 4.77 6.20
C MET A 57 -14.86 3.89 5.51
N GLU A 58 -14.75 3.80 4.18
CA GLU A 58 -15.46 2.78 3.42
C GLU A 58 -14.95 1.39 3.83
N CYS A 59 -15.88 0.47 4.03
CA CYS A 59 -15.62 -0.86 4.57
C CYS A 59 -16.01 -1.98 3.60
N GLU A 60 -16.57 -1.66 2.43
CA GLU A 60 -16.85 -2.62 1.36
C GLU A 60 -15.74 -2.57 0.30
N TRP A 61 -15.12 -3.71 0.00
CA TRP A 61 -13.95 -3.81 -0.89
C TRP A 61 -14.21 -3.15 -2.25
N ASP A 62 -15.29 -3.54 -2.92
CA ASP A 62 -15.61 -3.08 -4.27
C ASP A 62 -15.85 -1.57 -4.32
N LYS A 63 -16.48 -1.00 -3.29
CA LYS A 63 -16.66 0.46 -3.18
C LYS A 63 -15.34 1.19 -2.96
N VAL A 64 -14.42 0.60 -2.18
CA VAL A 64 -13.06 1.17 -2.06
C VAL A 64 -12.38 1.17 -3.43
N VAL A 65 -12.46 0.07 -4.18
CA VAL A 65 -11.89 -0.05 -5.54
C VAL A 65 -12.46 1.01 -6.49
N GLU A 66 -13.79 1.17 -6.52
CA GLU A 66 -14.46 2.24 -7.29
C GLU A 66 -13.91 3.61 -6.90
N ASN A 67 -13.79 3.89 -5.60
CA ASN A 67 -13.34 5.19 -5.11
C ASN A 67 -11.87 5.48 -5.40
N ILE A 68 -10.98 4.49 -5.50
CA ILE A 68 -9.54 4.70 -5.70
C ILE A 68 -9.10 4.57 -7.16
N THR A 69 -10.01 4.30 -8.09
CA THR A 69 -9.70 4.14 -9.52
C THR A 69 -10.29 5.26 -10.40
N VAL A 70 -11.06 6.18 -9.82
CA VAL A 70 -11.55 7.40 -10.48
C VAL A 70 -10.45 8.47 -10.64
N PRO A 71 -10.65 9.53 -11.45
CA PRO A 71 -9.71 10.65 -11.49
C PRO A 71 -9.47 11.28 -10.10
N ALA A 72 -8.28 11.88 -9.90
CA ALA A 72 -7.95 12.53 -8.64
C ALA A 72 -8.95 13.67 -8.30
N PRO A 73 -9.34 13.86 -7.03
CA PRO A 73 -10.43 14.74 -6.65
C PRO A 73 -10.29 16.21 -7.09
N ASN A 74 -9.08 16.78 -7.10
CA ASN A 74 -8.86 18.19 -7.46
C ASN A 74 -8.06 18.36 -8.76
N GLY A 75 -8.04 17.33 -9.60
CA GLY A 75 -7.36 17.37 -10.90
C GLY A 75 -5.84 17.14 -10.83
N GLU A 76 -5.33 16.65 -9.69
CA GLU A 76 -3.94 16.22 -9.56
C GLU A 76 -3.56 15.20 -10.63
N THR A 77 -2.36 15.35 -11.19
CA THR A 77 -1.88 14.48 -12.27
C THR A 77 -1.39 13.14 -11.73
N VAL A 78 -1.09 13.06 -10.42
CA VAL A 78 -0.66 11.84 -9.73
C VAL A 78 -1.61 11.55 -8.56
N TRP A 79 -1.99 10.29 -8.39
CA TRP A 79 -2.65 9.81 -7.19
C TRP A 79 -1.81 8.70 -6.56
N TYR A 80 -1.12 9.02 -5.46
CA TYR A 80 -0.35 8.06 -4.70
C TYR A 80 -1.19 7.38 -3.63
N GLN A 81 -1.26 6.06 -3.64
CA GLN A 81 -2.02 5.26 -2.71
C GLN A 81 -1.07 4.41 -1.88
N LYS A 82 -1.05 4.65 -0.57
CA LYS A 82 -0.29 3.82 0.37
C LYS A 82 -1.13 2.58 0.69
N HIS A 83 -0.71 1.42 0.19
CA HIS A 83 -1.39 0.15 0.44
C HIS A 83 -0.58 -0.76 1.37
N MET A 84 -1.33 -1.56 2.10
CA MET A 84 -0.82 -2.58 3.02
C MET A 84 -1.24 -3.94 2.53
N THR A 85 -0.30 -4.82 2.19
CA THR A 85 -0.62 -6.12 1.58
C THR A 85 -1.41 -7.02 2.51
N GLN A 86 -1.27 -6.87 3.84
CA GLN A 86 -2.09 -7.62 4.79
C GLN A 86 -3.58 -7.27 4.73
N HIS A 87 -3.97 -6.16 4.11
CA HIS A 87 -5.38 -5.80 3.90
C HIS A 87 -6.05 -6.64 2.80
N ASN A 88 -5.26 -7.30 1.94
CA ASN A 88 -5.75 -8.20 0.90
C ASN A 88 -6.15 -9.53 1.55
N LEU A 89 -7.34 -9.56 2.14
CA LEU A 89 -7.89 -10.77 2.79
C LEU A 89 -8.26 -11.82 1.73
N PRO A 90 -8.29 -13.12 2.11
CA PRO A 90 -8.68 -14.18 1.16
C PRO A 90 -10.04 -13.91 0.50
N GLY A 91 -10.10 -14.06 -0.83
CA GLY A 91 -11.33 -13.97 -1.62
C GLY A 91 -11.65 -12.58 -2.18
N VAL A 92 -10.84 -11.55 -1.88
CA VAL A 92 -11.02 -10.23 -2.51
C VAL A 92 -10.58 -10.24 -3.97
N ASP A 93 -11.23 -9.44 -4.82
CA ASP A 93 -10.81 -9.29 -6.22
C ASP A 93 -9.66 -8.28 -6.33
N LEU A 94 -8.52 -8.75 -6.86
CA LEU A 94 -7.33 -7.94 -7.14
C LEU A 94 -7.22 -7.55 -8.62
N SER A 95 -8.20 -7.88 -9.46
CA SER A 95 -8.18 -7.59 -10.90
C SER A 95 -8.02 -6.10 -11.20
N TRP A 96 -8.55 -5.23 -10.34
CA TRP A 96 -8.48 -3.77 -10.44
C TRP A 96 -7.06 -3.21 -10.48
N THR A 97 -6.08 -3.95 -9.95
CA THR A 97 -4.67 -3.57 -9.96
C THR A 97 -4.11 -3.41 -11.38
N ARG A 98 -4.79 -3.92 -12.41
CA ARG A 98 -4.45 -3.70 -13.83
C ARG A 98 -4.63 -2.25 -14.29
N HIS A 99 -5.41 -1.47 -13.55
CA HIS A 99 -5.75 -0.09 -13.90
C HIS A 99 -4.84 0.94 -13.23
N VAL A 100 -3.84 0.49 -12.46
CA VAL A 100 -2.93 1.35 -11.71
C VAL A 100 -1.47 0.96 -11.98
N THR A 101 -0.55 1.88 -11.70
CA THR A 101 0.88 1.58 -11.65
C THR A 101 1.19 0.94 -10.31
N ASN A 102 1.57 -0.35 -10.30
CA ASN A 102 1.88 -1.07 -9.07
C ASN A 102 3.36 -0.91 -8.72
N CYS A 103 3.63 -0.60 -7.45
CA CYS A 103 4.98 -0.54 -6.91
C CYS A 103 5.03 -1.32 -5.60
N PHE A 104 6.14 -1.98 -5.31
CA PHE A 104 6.41 -2.63 -4.04
C PHE A 104 7.51 -1.90 -3.28
N LEU A 105 7.22 -1.59 -2.02
CA LEU A 105 8.20 -1.10 -1.05
C LEU A 105 8.53 -2.24 -0.09
N ILE A 106 9.73 -2.78 -0.23
CA ILE A 106 10.22 -3.93 0.54
C ILE A 106 11.25 -3.50 1.59
N ARG A 107 11.47 -4.38 2.56
CA ARG A 107 12.50 -4.26 3.58
C ARG A 107 12.89 -5.63 4.08
N ASP A 108 14.14 -5.78 4.52
CA ASP A 108 14.63 -7.01 5.15
C ASP A 108 13.63 -7.53 6.22
N PRO A 109 13.09 -8.75 6.06
CA PRO A 109 12.12 -9.31 6.98
C PRO A 109 12.60 -9.38 8.43
N LYS A 110 13.90 -9.59 8.67
CA LYS A 110 14.47 -9.61 10.02
C LYS A 110 14.30 -8.25 10.69
N GLU A 111 14.58 -7.16 9.97
CA GLU A 111 14.41 -5.81 10.50
C GLU A 111 12.94 -5.45 10.74
N VAL A 112 12.05 -5.89 9.85
CA VAL A 112 10.60 -5.67 9.99
C VAL A 112 10.07 -6.38 11.23
N ILE A 113 10.39 -7.67 11.39
CA ILE A 113 9.98 -8.46 12.57
C ILE A 113 10.49 -7.79 13.84
N LEU A 114 11.79 -7.47 13.92
CA LEU A 114 12.38 -6.79 15.09
C LEU A 114 11.70 -5.43 15.39
N SER A 115 11.30 -4.68 14.36
CA SER A 115 10.62 -3.40 14.51
C SER A 115 9.16 -3.56 14.94
N TYR A 116 8.47 -4.59 14.45
CA TYR A 116 7.07 -4.88 14.77
C TYR A 116 6.94 -5.44 16.19
N SER A 117 7.82 -6.36 16.58
CA SER A 117 7.89 -6.99 17.92
C SER A 117 8.12 -6.00 19.06
N LYS A 118 8.56 -4.77 18.79
CA LYS A 118 8.65 -3.71 19.80
C LYS A 118 7.28 -3.21 20.27
N LYS A 119 6.23 -3.43 19.49
CA LYS A 119 4.89 -2.89 19.76
C LYS A 119 3.80 -3.97 19.78
N TYR A 120 3.96 -5.04 19.01
CA TYR A 120 2.95 -6.07 18.83
C TYR A 120 3.60 -7.45 18.74
N ASP A 121 2.92 -8.50 19.20
CA ASP A 121 3.40 -9.86 19.03
C ASP A 121 3.28 -10.32 17.57
N VAL A 122 4.31 -11.01 17.08
CA VAL A 122 4.32 -11.61 15.74
C VAL A 122 3.88 -13.06 15.85
N THR A 123 2.58 -13.30 15.76
CA THR A 123 2.00 -14.65 15.88
C THR A 123 1.95 -15.41 14.55
N HIS A 124 1.86 -14.70 13.42
CA HIS A 124 1.90 -15.29 12.08
C HIS A 124 2.40 -14.28 11.03
N SER A 125 2.96 -14.77 9.91
CA SER A 125 3.51 -13.94 8.83
C SER A 125 2.48 -13.07 8.11
N ASN A 126 1.21 -13.48 8.11
CA ASN A 126 0.09 -12.73 7.51
C ASN A 126 -0.08 -11.33 8.14
N LEU A 127 0.30 -11.14 9.41
CA LEU A 127 0.28 -9.84 10.08
C LEU A 127 1.28 -8.85 9.47
N LEU A 128 2.34 -9.37 8.86
CA LEU A 128 3.37 -8.59 8.18
C LEU A 128 3.14 -8.51 6.66
N GLY A 129 2.11 -9.17 6.16
CA GLY A 129 1.69 -9.07 4.76
C GLY A 129 2.57 -9.83 3.76
N TYR A 130 3.53 -10.66 4.19
CA TYR A 130 4.45 -11.34 3.27
C TYR A 130 3.77 -12.34 2.33
N PRO A 131 2.90 -13.25 2.80
CA PRO A 131 2.21 -14.17 1.89
C PRO A 131 1.36 -13.42 0.85
N GLN A 132 0.63 -12.39 1.30
CA GLN A 132 -0.20 -11.55 0.44
C GLN A 132 0.64 -10.74 -0.57
N GLN A 133 1.83 -10.29 -0.17
CA GLN A 133 2.76 -9.59 -1.06
C GLN A 133 3.28 -10.51 -2.17
N VAL A 134 3.61 -11.76 -1.84
CA VAL A 134 4.05 -12.76 -2.82
C VAL A 134 2.91 -13.13 -3.77
N GLU A 135 1.69 -13.31 -3.24
CA GLU A 135 0.50 -13.58 -4.05
C GLU A 135 0.22 -12.46 -5.05
N LEU A 136 0.22 -11.21 -4.58
CA LEU A 136 0.04 -10.05 -5.44
C LEU A 136 1.17 -9.93 -6.47
N TYR A 137 2.43 -10.14 -6.08
CA TYR A 137 3.55 -10.10 -7.02
C TYR A 137 3.40 -11.14 -8.15
N ARG A 138 3.02 -12.38 -7.81
CA ARG A 138 2.76 -13.43 -8.81
C ARG A 138 1.61 -13.04 -9.73
N LEU A 139 0.48 -12.54 -9.19
CA LEU A 139 -0.63 -12.05 -10.00
C LEU A 139 -0.18 -10.99 -11.02
N LEU A 140 0.68 -10.06 -10.60
CA LEU A 140 1.17 -8.95 -11.43
C LEU A 140 2.30 -9.35 -12.40
N THR A 141 2.90 -10.53 -12.27
CA THR A 141 4.01 -10.97 -13.12
C THR A 141 3.67 -12.17 -14.01
N ASP A 142 2.70 -12.99 -13.61
CA ASP A 142 2.25 -14.15 -14.39
C ASP A 142 1.18 -13.78 -15.45
N GLY A 143 0.59 -12.58 -15.40
CA GLY A 143 -0.45 -12.11 -16.32
C GLY A 143 -0.03 -10.96 -17.23
N ASP A 144 -0.98 -10.42 -18.00
CA ASP A 144 -0.79 -9.26 -18.89
C ASP A 144 -0.81 -7.93 -18.12
N TYR A 145 0.07 -7.80 -17.12
CA TYR A 145 0.22 -6.62 -16.28
C TYR A 145 1.53 -5.89 -16.61
N VAL A 146 1.58 -4.60 -16.28
CA VAL A 146 2.86 -3.87 -16.27
C VAL A 146 3.67 -4.37 -15.08
N GLU A 147 4.91 -4.77 -15.34
CA GLU A 147 5.81 -5.28 -14.31
C GLU A 147 5.96 -4.24 -13.17
N PRO A 148 5.75 -4.63 -11.90
CA PRO A 148 5.73 -3.69 -10.81
C PRO A 148 7.14 -3.25 -10.43
N ALA A 149 7.34 -1.95 -10.20
CA ALA A 149 8.61 -1.46 -9.68
C ALA A 149 8.82 -1.95 -8.24
N ILE A 150 10.01 -2.47 -7.92
CA ILE A 150 10.36 -2.93 -6.58
C ILE A 150 11.46 -2.03 -6.02
N VAL A 151 11.24 -1.48 -4.83
CA VAL A 151 12.18 -0.56 -4.18
C VAL A 151 12.44 -1.00 -2.75
N ASP A 152 13.71 -1.10 -2.36
CA ASP A 152 14.10 -1.35 -0.98
C ASP A 152 14.04 -0.06 -0.16
N ALA A 153 13.35 -0.11 0.98
CA ALA A 153 13.26 0.97 1.95
C ALA A 153 14.63 1.50 2.39
N LYS A 154 15.64 0.62 2.50
CA LYS A 154 17.01 0.99 2.87
C LYS A 154 17.66 1.86 1.81
N ASP A 155 17.45 1.55 0.52
CA ASP A 155 18.03 2.33 -0.57
C ASP A 155 17.46 3.75 -0.58
N ILE A 156 16.15 3.89 -0.31
CA ILE A 156 15.50 5.20 -0.15
C ILE A 156 16.09 5.97 1.04
N LEU A 157 16.32 5.32 2.18
CA LEU A 157 16.90 5.99 3.34
C LEU A 157 18.35 6.44 3.11
N MET A 158 19.11 5.65 2.35
CA MET A 158 20.52 5.95 2.06
C MET A 158 20.68 7.03 0.98
N ASN A 159 19.79 7.06 -0.03
CA ASN A 159 19.85 8.03 -1.12
C ASN A 159 18.45 8.40 -1.65
N PRO A 160 17.66 9.17 -0.88
CA PRO A 160 16.26 9.42 -1.20
C PRO A 160 16.09 10.13 -2.53
N LYS A 161 16.94 11.10 -2.85
CA LYS A 161 16.84 11.90 -4.08
C LYS A 161 16.96 11.03 -5.33
N ASP A 162 17.98 10.17 -5.39
CA ASP A 162 18.24 9.32 -6.57
C ASP A 162 17.15 8.25 -6.74
N ILE A 163 16.82 7.53 -5.66
CA ILE A 163 15.85 6.43 -5.72
C ILE A 163 14.45 6.94 -6.04
N LEU A 164 14.01 8.04 -5.43
CA LEU A 164 12.70 8.64 -5.74
C LEU A 164 12.63 9.17 -7.17
N SER A 165 13.73 9.72 -7.68
CA SER A 165 13.78 10.19 -9.08
C SER A 165 13.63 9.02 -10.06
N LYS A 166 14.33 7.91 -9.81
CA LYS A 166 14.19 6.66 -10.60
C LYS A 166 12.78 6.09 -10.54
N LEU A 167 12.18 6.04 -9.34
CA LEU A 167 10.80 5.58 -9.16
C LEU A 167 9.80 6.45 -9.94
N CYS A 168 9.99 7.76 -9.98
CA CYS A 168 9.09 8.67 -10.72
C CYS A 168 9.23 8.54 -12.25
N SER A 169 10.39 8.10 -12.74
CA SER A 169 10.66 7.90 -14.17
C SER A 169 10.28 6.52 -14.69
N ALA A 170 9.91 5.60 -13.80
CA ALA A 170 9.44 4.25 -14.15
C ALA A 170 7.98 4.23 -14.66
#